data_AF-A0AAN8S233-F1
#
_entry.id   AF-A0AAN8S233-F1
#
_cell.length_a   1.000
_cell.length_b   1.000
_cell.length_c   1.000
_cell.angle_alpha   90.00
_cell.angle_beta   90.00
_cell.angle_gamma   90.00
#
_symmetry.space_group_name_H-M   'P 1'
#
loop_
_entity.id
_entity.type
_entity.pdbx_description
1 polymer ?
#
loop_
_entity_poly.entity_id
_entity_poly.type
_entity_poly.pdbx_seq_one_letter_code
_entity_poly.pdbx_strand_id
1 'polypeptide(L)'
;MYVSTHDVGAFYRYSKVSDRFEFEKREIRKGILQRPAFPSVMKLAAPGQRPVLFSARGSHGLWTAPGRHKFVRLPRLHDDSGFGVPWMTWKNIHMLKAHSRTPRNWLKFRGKWGNQKSRCHPVSRLGINICEISDGPTGIPLKKMNFRCSAHTAKSLDSRRSN
;
A
#
# COMPACT_ATOMS: atom_id res chain seq x y z
N MET A 1 4.78 -8.77 -4.37
CA MET A 1 4.44 -7.38 -3.99
C MET A 1 2.93 -7.22 -4.03
N TYR A 2 2.37 -6.44 -3.10
CA TYR A 2 0.94 -6.13 -3.09
C TYR A 2 0.77 -4.61 -3.11
N VAL A 3 -0.15 -4.12 -3.95
CA VAL A 3 -0.52 -2.70 -4.05
C VAL A 3 -2.00 -2.59 -3.73
N SER A 4 -2.34 -1.67 -2.82
CA SER A 4 -3.72 -1.41 -2.40
C SER A 4 -4.11 0.00 -2.84
N THR A 5 -5.22 0.10 -3.57
CA THR A 5 -5.83 1.35 -4.04
C THR A 5 -7.31 1.34 -3.71
N HIS A 6 -7.70 2.10 -2.69
CA HIS A 6 -9.09 2.15 -2.23
C HIS A 6 -9.65 0.74 -1.93
N ASP A 7 -10.74 0.37 -2.59
CA ASP A 7 -11.43 -0.91 -2.45
C ASP A 7 -10.86 -2.03 -3.37
N VAL A 8 -9.75 -1.78 -4.07
CA VAL A 8 -9.12 -2.74 -4.99
C VAL A 8 -7.63 -2.89 -4.66
N GLY A 9 -7.05 -4.04 -4.94
CA GLY A 9 -5.61 -4.20 -4.95
C GLY A 9 -5.12 -5.14 -6.03
N ALA A 10 -3.81 -5.17 -6.19
CA ALA A 10 -3.12 -5.97 -7.18
C ALA A 10 -1.93 -6.67 -6.55
N PHE A 11 -1.82 -7.97 -6.82
CA PHE A 11 -0.67 -8.77 -6.51
C PHE A 11 0.23 -8.84 -7.73
N TYR A 12 1.51 -8.62 -7.50
CA TYR A 12 2.56 -8.78 -8.49
C TYR A 12 3.60 -9.78 -7.97
N ARG A 13 3.97 -10.73 -8.82
CA ARG A 13 5.02 -11.71 -8.53
C ARG A 13 6.32 -11.24 -9.16
N TYR A 14 7.40 -11.27 -8.39
CA TYR A 14 8.72 -10.99 -8.95
C TYR A 14 9.24 -12.25 -9.67
N SER A 15 9.58 -12.10 -10.94
CA SER A 15 10.24 -13.13 -11.74
C SER A 15 11.72 -12.82 -11.83
N LYS A 16 12.55 -13.76 -11.35
CA LYS A 16 14.02 -13.63 -11.44
C LYS A 16 14.53 -13.75 -12.88
N VAL A 17 13.79 -14.46 -13.75
CA VAL A 17 14.20 -14.73 -15.14
C VAL A 17 14.05 -13.46 -15.99
N SER A 18 12.92 -12.77 -15.85
CA SER A 18 12.61 -11.54 -16.58
C SER A 18 13.02 -10.27 -15.82
N ASP A 19 13.53 -10.41 -14.59
CA ASP A 19 13.88 -9.34 -13.67
C ASP A 19 12.75 -8.29 -13.52
N ARG A 20 11.52 -8.78 -13.39
CA ARG A 20 10.30 -7.96 -13.48
C ARG A 20 9.26 -8.37 -12.45
N PHE A 21 8.43 -7.40 -12.06
CA PHE A 21 7.21 -7.66 -11.29
C PHE A 21 6.05 -7.81 -12.26
N GLU A 22 5.56 -9.04 -12.39
CA GLU A 22 4.49 -9.43 -13.30
C GLU A 22 3.17 -9.49 -12.53
N PHE A 23 2.12 -8.96 -13.14
CA PHE A 23 0.78 -8.98 -12.57
C PHE A 23 0.32 -10.44 -12.38
N GLU A 24 -0.09 -10.77 -11.16
CA GLU A 24 -0.51 -12.12 -10.79
C GLU A 24 -2.02 -12.19 -10.67
N LYS A 25 -2.61 -11.32 -9.84
CA LYS A 25 -4.05 -11.30 -9.60
C LYS A 25 -4.52 -9.96 -9.07
N ARG A 26 -5.78 -9.65 -9.33
CA ARG A 26 -6.50 -8.52 -8.75
C ARG A 26 -7.35 -8.99 -7.58
N GLU A 27 -7.38 -8.19 -6.52
CA GLU A 27 -8.26 -8.37 -5.37
C GLU A 27 -9.30 -7.24 -5.38
N ILE A 28 -10.58 -7.57 -5.38
CA ILE A 28 -11.68 -6.60 -5.25
C ILE A 28 -12.29 -6.82 -3.88
N ARG A 29 -12.27 -5.79 -3.04
CA ARG A 29 -12.74 -5.87 -1.65
C ARG A 29 -14.16 -5.37 -1.51
N LYS A 30 -14.54 -4.31 -2.24
CA LYS A 30 -15.89 -3.70 -2.19
C LYS A 30 -16.27 -3.10 -3.54
N GLY A 31 -17.56 -3.17 -3.87
CA GLY A 31 -18.14 -2.61 -5.09
C GLY A 31 -18.09 -3.56 -6.30
N ILE A 32 -19.14 -3.52 -7.13
CA ILE A 32 -19.33 -4.44 -8.28
C ILE A 32 -18.81 -3.82 -9.60
N LEU A 33 -18.64 -2.48 -9.66
CA LEU A 33 -18.70 -1.78 -10.94
C LEU A 33 -17.39 -1.20 -11.50
N GLN A 34 -16.28 -1.20 -10.76
CA GLN A 34 -15.02 -0.65 -11.28
C GLN A 34 -13.87 -1.64 -11.27
N ARG A 35 -13.32 -1.87 -12.46
CA ARG A 35 -12.12 -2.68 -12.72
C ARG A 35 -10.97 -1.74 -13.08
N PRO A 36 -10.28 -1.13 -12.09
CA PRO A 36 -9.09 -0.37 -12.40
C PRO A 36 -8.09 -1.25 -13.17
N ALA A 37 -7.46 -0.65 -14.17
CA ALA A 37 -6.44 -1.30 -14.95
C ALA A 37 -5.13 -1.30 -14.17
N PHE A 38 -4.54 -2.47 -14.05
CA PHE A 38 -3.18 -2.64 -13.55
C PHE A 38 -2.32 -3.09 -14.73
N PRO A 39 -1.15 -2.46 -14.95
CA PRO A 39 -0.24 -2.89 -16.01
C PRO A 39 0.20 -4.33 -15.77
N SER A 40 0.44 -5.09 -16.84
CA SER A 40 0.95 -6.46 -16.76
C SER A 40 2.33 -6.54 -16.11
N VAL A 41 3.11 -5.46 -16.19
CA VAL A 41 4.45 -5.34 -15.61
C VAL A 41 4.59 -4.00 -14.90
N MET A 42 5.14 -4.01 -13.68
CA MET A 42 5.42 -2.77 -12.96
C MET A 42 6.63 -2.04 -13.54
N LYS A 43 6.57 -0.71 -13.53
CA LYS A 43 7.75 0.12 -13.80
C LYS A 43 8.76 -0.03 -12.67
N LEU A 44 10.03 -0.19 -13.03
CA LEU A 44 11.16 -0.13 -12.09
C LEU A 44 11.87 1.23 -12.21
N ALA A 45 12.58 1.63 -11.17
CA ALA A 45 13.38 2.86 -11.20
C ALA A 45 14.54 2.75 -12.21
N ALA A 46 15.13 1.55 -12.32
CA ALA A 46 16.04 1.10 -13.37
C ALA A 46 15.95 -0.44 -13.47
N PRO A 47 16.53 -1.09 -14.50
CA PRO A 47 16.65 -2.55 -14.53
C PRO A 47 17.30 -3.07 -13.23
N GLY A 48 16.79 -4.16 -12.66
CA GLY A 48 17.26 -4.71 -11.38
C GLY A 48 16.94 -3.90 -10.13
N GLN A 49 16.22 -2.78 -10.25
CA GLN A 49 15.91 -1.92 -9.11
C GLN A 49 14.48 -2.08 -8.57
N ARG A 50 14.11 -1.17 -7.67
CA ARG A 50 12.87 -1.18 -6.92
C ARG A 50 11.69 -0.79 -7.82
N PRO A 51 10.49 -1.35 -7.55
CA PRO A 51 9.27 -0.96 -8.23
C PRO A 51 8.91 0.50 -7.93
N VAL A 52 8.38 1.18 -8.94
CA VAL A 52 7.89 2.55 -8.87
C VAL A 52 6.38 2.52 -8.66
N LEU A 53 5.91 3.33 -7.71
CA LEU A 53 4.50 3.56 -7.45
C LEU A 53 4.18 5.04 -7.60
N PHE A 54 2.94 5.34 -7.95
CA PHE A 54 2.46 6.68 -8.24
C PHE A 54 1.41 7.09 -7.22
N SER A 55 1.74 8.05 -6.38
CA SER A 55 0.77 8.64 -5.46
C SER A 55 -0.26 9.45 -6.23
N ALA A 56 -1.52 9.31 -5.87
CA ALA A 56 -2.59 10.18 -6.35
C ALA A 56 -2.40 11.63 -5.86
N ARG A 57 -2.78 12.59 -6.68
CA ARG A 57 -2.79 14.01 -6.37
C ARG A 57 -4.03 14.34 -5.51
N GLY A 58 -3.82 14.52 -4.22
CA GLY A 58 -4.87 14.94 -3.28
C GLY A 58 -5.69 13.82 -2.64
N SER A 59 -5.39 12.55 -2.94
CA SER A 59 -6.00 11.38 -2.28
C SER A 59 -4.93 10.42 -1.74
N HIS A 60 -5.34 9.34 -1.06
CA HIS A 60 -4.42 8.30 -0.55
C HIS A 60 -4.20 7.14 -1.54
N GLY A 61 -4.71 7.24 -2.78
CA GLY A 61 -4.56 6.21 -3.80
C GLY A 61 -3.10 6.02 -4.22
N LEU A 62 -2.64 4.76 -4.30
CA LEU A 62 -1.28 4.41 -4.69
C LEU A 62 -1.27 3.48 -5.90
N TRP A 63 -0.96 4.02 -7.07
CA TRP A 63 -1.13 3.35 -8.35
C TRP A 63 0.17 2.74 -8.88
N THR A 64 0.05 1.75 -9.76
CA THR A 64 1.20 1.09 -10.41
C THR A 64 1.51 1.67 -11.80
N ALA A 65 0.67 2.59 -12.27
CA ALA A 65 0.85 3.35 -13.50
C ALA A 65 0.47 4.82 -13.25
N PRO A 66 1.11 5.77 -13.95
CA PRO A 66 0.68 7.16 -13.95
C PRO A 66 -0.64 7.30 -14.75
N GLY A 67 -1.32 8.43 -14.58
CA GLY A 67 -2.50 8.80 -15.36
C GLY A 67 -3.74 9.00 -14.49
N ARG A 68 -4.89 8.97 -15.15
CA ARG A 68 -6.20 9.19 -14.54
C ARG A 68 -6.90 7.87 -14.24
N HIS A 69 -7.16 7.60 -12.98
CA HIS A 69 -7.72 6.36 -12.47
C HIS A 69 -9.12 6.61 -11.92
N LYS A 70 -10.11 5.79 -12.28
CA LYS A 70 -11.49 5.96 -11.77
C LYS A 70 -11.57 5.56 -10.30
N PHE A 71 -12.30 6.36 -9.51
CA PHE A 71 -12.54 6.09 -8.10
C PHE A 71 -13.76 5.18 -7.92
N VAL A 72 -13.58 4.10 -7.14
CA VAL A 72 -14.46 2.91 -7.14
C VAL A 72 -15.92 3.20 -6.76
N ARG A 73 -16.18 4.22 -5.94
CA ARG A 73 -17.50 4.44 -5.32
C ARG A 73 -18.29 5.65 -5.81
N LEU A 74 -17.62 6.65 -6.38
CA LEU A 74 -18.26 7.92 -6.75
C LEU A 74 -18.11 8.13 -8.25
N PRO A 75 -19.22 8.17 -9.01
CA PRO A 75 -19.18 8.48 -10.43
C PRO A 75 -18.44 9.80 -10.67
N ARG A 76 -17.60 9.84 -11.71
CA ARG A 76 -16.81 11.03 -12.10
C ARG A 76 -15.74 11.47 -11.10
N LEU A 77 -15.52 10.74 -10.00
CA LEU A 77 -14.35 10.95 -9.16
C LEU A 77 -13.16 10.16 -9.72
N HIS A 78 -12.01 10.80 -9.79
CA HIS A 78 -10.79 10.22 -10.33
C HIS A 78 -9.59 10.58 -9.46
N ASP A 79 -8.64 9.65 -9.39
CA ASP A 79 -7.29 9.93 -8.95
C ASP A 79 -6.44 10.29 -10.17
N ASP A 80 -5.74 11.41 -10.11
CA ASP A 80 -4.70 11.74 -11.10
C ASP A 80 -3.33 11.48 -10.48
N SER A 81 -2.47 10.77 -11.20
CA SER A 81 -1.09 10.49 -10.78
C SER A 81 -0.11 10.70 -11.95
N GLY A 82 1.15 10.96 -11.65
CA GLY A 82 2.14 11.32 -12.67
C GLY A 82 3.58 11.22 -12.18
N PHE A 83 4.54 11.58 -13.04
CA PHE A 83 5.96 11.35 -12.76
C PHE A 83 6.54 12.27 -11.68
N GLY A 84 5.96 13.47 -11.47
CA GLY A 84 6.23 14.35 -10.32
C GLY A 84 7.70 14.43 -9.88
N VAL A 85 7.92 14.63 -8.58
CA VAL A 85 9.23 14.50 -7.96
C VAL A 85 9.33 13.10 -7.35
N PRO A 86 10.33 12.28 -7.71
CA PRO A 86 10.45 10.93 -7.19
C PRO A 86 10.82 10.94 -5.71
N TRP A 87 10.01 10.27 -4.89
CA TRP A 87 10.32 10.07 -3.47
C TRP A 87 10.96 8.69 -3.27
N MET A 88 12.28 8.67 -3.08
CA MET A 88 13.05 7.45 -2.82
C MET A 88 12.87 6.99 -1.37
N THR A 89 11.70 6.42 -1.06
CA THR A 89 11.31 6.04 0.32
C THR A 89 12.37 5.17 1.02
N TRP A 90 13.11 4.35 0.27
CA TRP A 90 14.16 3.49 0.79
C TRP A 90 15.39 4.23 1.36
N LYS A 91 15.58 5.50 1.01
CA LYS A 91 16.69 6.30 1.56
C LYS A 91 16.45 6.72 3.02
N ASN A 92 15.22 6.66 3.51
CA ASN A 92 14.87 7.13 4.85
C ASN A 92 13.87 6.18 5.56
N ILE A 93 14.15 4.88 5.51
CA ILE A 93 13.34 3.87 6.22
C ILE A 93 13.84 3.76 7.66
N HIS A 94 12.94 4.01 8.61
CA HIS A 94 13.16 3.71 10.01
C HIS A 94 12.40 2.44 10.41
N MET A 95 13.13 1.38 10.75
CA MET A 95 12.52 0.15 11.27
C MET A 95 12.26 0.29 12.76
N LEU A 96 10.97 0.27 13.13
CA LEU A 96 10.54 0.29 14.53
C LEU A 96 10.25 -1.13 14.98
N LYS A 97 11.04 -1.62 15.94
CA LYS A 97 10.73 -2.88 16.63
C LYS A 97 9.50 -2.67 17.52
N ALA A 98 8.57 -3.61 17.55
CA ALA A 98 7.36 -3.52 18.38
C ALA A 98 7.65 -3.29 19.87
N HIS A 99 8.79 -3.80 20.35
CA HIS A 99 9.28 -3.68 21.73
C HIS A 99 10.24 -2.49 21.94
N SER A 100 10.42 -1.63 20.94
CA SER A 100 11.30 -0.47 21.05
C SER A 100 10.82 0.46 22.17
N ARG A 101 11.77 0.91 23.00
CA ARG A 101 11.52 1.83 24.11
C ARG A 101 11.09 3.22 23.68
N THR A 102 11.18 3.58 22.39
CA THR A 102 10.72 4.89 21.88
C THR A 102 9.19 4.90 21.79
N PRO A 103 8.46 5.49 22.75
CA PRO A 103 7.02 5.41 22.77
C PRO A 103 6.50 6.48 21.80
N ARG A 104 6.09 6.07 20.61
CA ARG A 104 5.22 6.90 19.78
C ARG A 104 3.79 6.54 20.14
N ASN A 105 3.15 7.34 21.00
CA ASN A 105 1.80 7.07 21.52
C ASN A 105 0.79 6.79 20.39
N TRP A 106 0.97 7.40 19.22
CA TRP A 106 0.14 7.17 18.05
C TRP A 106 0.25 5.75 17.46
N LEU A 107 1.38 5.04 17.60
CA LEU A 107 1.52 3.64 17.17
C LEU A 107 0.69 2.68 18.02
N LYS A 108 0.35 3.08 19.25
CA LYS A 108 -0.48 2.30 20.19
C LYS A 108 -1.97 2.56 20.01
N PHE A 109 -2.36 3.45 19.10
CA PHE A 109 -3.75 3.77 18.82
C PHE A 109 -4.53 2.51 18.41
N ARG A 110 -5.63 2.23 19.11
CA ARG A 110 -6.51 1.06 18.87
C ARG A 110 -7.81 1.42 18.14
N GLY A 111 -7.97 2.66 17.67
CA GLY A 111 -9.13 3.07 16.89
C GLY A 111 -8.97 2.83 15.40
N LYS A 112 -9.77 3.54 14.60
CA LYS A 112 -9.61 3.65 13.14
C LYS A 112 -9.08 5.03 12.78
N TRP A 113 -8.14 5.10 11.85
CA TRP A 113 -7.66 6.35 11.29
C TRP A 113 -8.68 6.90 10.29
N GLY A 114 -8.93 8.21 10.29
CA GLY A 114 -9.84 8.88 9.36
C GLY A 114 -10.82 9.85 10.04
N ASN A 115 -11.78 10.35 9.26
CA ASN A 115 -12.75 11.37 9.66
C ASN A 115 -13.90 10.80 10.51
N GLN A 116 -14.27 11.47 11.60
CA GLN A 116 -15.35 11.03 12.53
C GLN A 116 -16.62 10.50 11.82
N LYS A 117 -17.25 9.43 12.36
CA LYS A 117 -18.51 8.87 11.83
C LYS A 117 -19.71 9.80 12.02
N SER A 118 -19.61 10.78 12.93
CA SER A 118 -20.66 11.75 13.21
C SER A 118 -20.54 12.97 12.31
N ARG A 119 -21.65 13.71 12.15
CA ARG A 119 -21.71 14.96 11.35
C ARG A 119 -21.42 14.78 9.85
N CYS A 120 -21.66 13.58 9.33
CA CYS A 120 -21.66 13.34 7.90
C CYS A 120 -22.74 14.19 7.20
N HIS A 121 -22.48 14.57 5.95
CA HIS A 121 -23.46 15.26 5.13
C HIS A 121 -24.77 14.45 5.06
N PRO A 122 -25.97 15.08 5.10
CA PRO A 122 -27.25 14.36 5.12
C PRO A 122 -27.41 13.33 4.00
N VAL A 123 -26.82 13.58 2.82
CA VAL A 123 -26.80 12.67 1.66
C VAL A 123 -26.10 11.33 1.94
N SER A 124 -25.29 11.23 2.99
CA SER A 124 -24.71 9.97 3.44
C SER A 124 -25.75 8.96 3.92
N ARG A 125 -26.95 9.44 4.33
CA ARG A 125 -28.09 8.57 4.67
C ARG A 125 -28.77 7.96 3.43
N LEU A 126 -28.51 8.51 2.25
CA LEU A 126 -29.04 8.04 0.96
C LEU A 126 -28.12 7.00 0.27
N GLY A 127 -27.19 6.40 1.02
CA GLY A 127 -26.24 5.41 0.49
C GLY A 127 -24.99 6.00 -0.19
N ILE A 128 -24.88 7.32 -0.29
CA ILE A 128 -23.70 8.01 -0.83
C ILE A 128 -22.69 8.20 0.32
N ASN A 129 -21.89 7.16 0.60
CA ASN A 129 -20.93 7.09 1.71
C ASN A 129 -19.73 8.07 1.56
N ILE A 130 -19.98 9.38 1.62
CA ILE A 130 -18.97 10.47 1.60
C ILE A 130 -18.32 10.66 3.00
N CYS A 131 -18.65 9.80 3.97
CA CYS A 131 -18.15 9.89 5.34
C CYS A 131 -17.20 8.74 5.66
N GLU A 132 -15.90 9.05 5.73
CA GLU A 132 -14.81 8.10 5.53
C GLU A 132 -14.49 7.11 6.68
N ILE A 133 -15.04 7.24 7.91
CA ILE A 133 -14.71 6.27 8.98
C ILE A 133 -15.34 4.88 8.82
N SER A 134 -16.29 4.67 7.89
CA SER A 134 -16.72 3.29 7.61
C SER A 134 -15.53 2.41 7.18
N ASP A 135 -14.53 3.00 6.52
CA ASP A 135 -13.46 2.28 5.82
C ASP A 135 -12.03 2.68 6.24
N GLY A 136 -11.88 3.58 7.21
CA GLY A 136 -10.58 3.94 7.77
C GLY A 136 -9.78 2.74 8.29
N PRO A 137 -8.45 2.66 8.04
CA PRO A 137 -7.66 1.53 8.50
C PRO A 137 -7.63 1.51 10.03
N THR A 138 -7.81 0.32 10.59
CA THR A 138 -7.57 0.06 12.01
C THR A 138 -6.13 0.42 12.41
N GLY A 139 -5.95 0.79 13.68
CA GLY A 139 -4.62 0.99 14.26
C GLY A 139 -3.70 -0.21 14.06
N ILE A 140 -2.39 0.06 13.99
CA ILE A 140 -1.36 -0.96 13.75
C ILE A 140 -1.49 -2.18 14.67
N PRO A 141 -1.78 -2.04 15.99
CA PRO A 141 -1.92 -3.18 16.89
C PRO A 141 -3.08 -4.13 16.54
N LEU A 142 -4.05 -3.67 15.74
CA LEU A 142 -5.22 -4.44 15.34
C LEU A 142 -5.07 -5.10 13.96
N LYS A 143 -3.94 -4.88 13.26
CA LYS A 143 -3.68 -5.50 11.97
C LYS A 143 -3.20 -6.94 12.16
N LYS A 144 -3.75 -7.86 11.37
CA LYS A 144 -3.16 -9.20 11.25
C LYS A 144 -1.76 -9.07 10.66
N MET A 145 -0.77 -9.72 11.27
CA MET A 145 0.59 -9.78 10.74
C MET A 145 0.60 -10.65 9.49
N ASN A 146 0.75 -10.02 8.32
CA ASN A 146 0.76 -10.71 7.03
C ASN A 146 2.17 -11.17 6.60
N PHE A 147 3.20 -10.85 7.37
CA PHE A 147 4.58 -11.22 7.09
C PHE A 147 5.12 -12.05 8.24
N ARG A 148 5.38 -13.33 7.98
CA ARG A 148 6.22 -14.15 8.85
C ARG A 148 7.65 -13.91 8.40
N CYS A 149 8.45 -13.25 9.24
CA CYS A 149 9.89 -13.26 9.04
C CYS A 149 10.35 -14.69 9.30
N SER A 150 10.91 -15.37 8.30
CA SER A 150 11.66 -16.59 8.54
C SER A 150 12.82 -16.23 9.47
N ALA A 151 12.92 -16.88 10.62
CA ALA A 151 14.11 -16.80 11.43
C ALA A 151 15.26 -17.40 10.61
N HIS A 152 16.03 -16.56 9.93
CA HIS A 152 17.30 -17.00 9.38
C HIS A 152 18.17 -17.37 10.58
N THR A 153 18.38 -18.67 10.79
CA THR A 153 19.46 -19.18 11.62
C THR A 153 20.73 -18.54 11.11
N ALA A 154 21.26 -17.57 11.85
CA ALA A 154 22.59 -17.05 11.63
C ALA A 154 23.55 -18.22 11.88
N LYS A 155 23.89 -18.99 10.84
CA LYS A 155 25.08 -19.84 10.90
C LYS A 155 26.25 -18.88 10.97
N SER A 156 26.86 -18.82 12.16
CA SER A 156 28.17 -18.26 12.38
C SER A 156 29.12 -18.82 11.33
N LEU A 157 29.49 -18.01 10.34
CA LEU A 157 30.69 -18.24 9.55
C LEU A 157 31.83 -17.65 10.38
N ASP A 158 32.22 -18.40 11.41
CA ASP A 158 33.46 -18.13 12.12
C ASP A 158 34.61 -18.82 11.38
N SER A 159 35.54 -17.96 10.97
CA SER A 159 36.93 -18.19 10.59
C SER A 159 37.41 -19.64 10.37
N ARG A 160 37.54 -20.02 9.09
CA ARG A 160 38.74 -20.76 8.64
C ARG A 160 39.58 -19.85 7.77
N ARG A 161 40.41 -19.05 8.43
CA ARG A 161 41.64 -18.47 7.88
C ARG A 161 42.67 -18.48 9.00
N SER A 162 43.57 -19.45 8.96
CA SER A 162 45.03 -19.25 9.00
C SER A 162 45.68 -20.62 8.86
N ASN A 163 46.61 -20.70 7.91
CA ASN A 163 47.65 -21.73 7.83
C ASN A 163 48.49 -21.72 9.10
#